data_AF-A0A4R1JL99-F1
#
_entry.id   AF-A0A4R1JL99-F1
#
_cell.length_a   1.000
_cell.length_b   1.000
_cell.length_c   1.000
_cell.angle_alpha   90.00
_cell.angle_beta   90.00
_cell.angle_gamma   90.00
#
_symmetry.space_group_name_H-M   'P 1'
#
loop_
_entity.id
_entity.type
_entity.pdbx_description
1 polymer ?
#
loop_
_entity_poly.entity_id
_entity_poly.type
_entity_poly.pdbx_seq_one_letter_code
_entity_poly.pdbx_strand_id
1 'polypeptide(L)'
;MTNYLEEGIRELVEEFIASGKPCPSKQTITERRAGYLASTALAGSSPEMAQEFIDELDGIQVKVYKPFERANLPITVYFHGGCFVSGGFETHDIQLRQLAHLSATIVICIKYRLAPEHIYPTAHDDVYRAVLRIKEQGNRYGGNTEQICFVGDSAGGQLALATSFRLKNQKLWLPAIQILLYPMLDPLGKSDSYQQNGTDFIITAQMLLSGFQLYAGDAERLTNEPELNLLARHDFQGLPPTRLITAEFDPLRDEVAQLHQLLLSHGVEAYCEHYSGVIHGFFQLSGVSQSARRCIQNVASVIKNSTRISD
;
A
#
# COMPACT_ATOMS: atom_id res chain seq x y z
N MET A 1 -26.68 -1.85 -8.75
CA MET A 1 -25.30 -1.33 -8.73
C MET A 1 -24.27 -2.45 -8.63
N THR A 2 -24.51 -3.51 -7.84
CA THR A 2 -23.56 -4.61 -7.64
C THR A 2 -23.35 -5.54 -8.85
N ASN A 3 -24.22 -5.49 -9.87
CA ASN A 3 -24.12 -6.33 -11.08
C ASN A 3 -22.83 -6.16 -11.90
N TYR A 4 -22.08 -5.08 -11.68
CA TYR A 4 -20.81 -4.81 -12.36
C TYR A 4 -19.58 -5.29 -11.57
N LEU A 5 -19.78 -5.77 -10.34
CA LEU A 5 -18.70 -6.32 -9.53
C LEU A 5 -18.37 -7.75 -9.97
N GLU A 6 -17.09 -8.10 -9.82
CA GLU A 6 -16.66 -9.49 -9.89
C GLU A 6 -17.39 -10.32 -8.83
N GLU A 7 -17.78 -11.54 -9.19
CA GLU A 7 -18.69 -12.40 -8.40
C GLU A 7 -18.30 -12.54 -6.92
N GLY A 8 -17.05 -12.88 -6.61
CA GLY A 8 -16.62 -13.04 -5.22
C GLY A 8 -16.56 -11.72 -4.43
N ILE A 9 -16.42 -10.58 -5.10
CA ILE A 9 -16.49 -9.25 -4.45
C ILE A 9 -17.94 -8.81 -4.28
N ARG A 10 -18.79 -9.13 -5.26
CA ARG A 10 -20.23 -8.84 -5.24
C ARG A 10 -20.90 -9.39 -3.99
N GLU A 11 -20.63 -10.64 -3.64
CA GLU A 11 -21.19 -11.29 -2.45
C GLU A 11 -20.86 -10.51 -1.16
N LEU A 12 -19.60 -10.11 -1.00
CA LEU A 12 -19.15 -9.33 0.15
C LEU A 12 -19.83 -7.96 0.23
N VAL A 13 -19.99 -7.29 -0.91
CA VAL A 13 -20.66 -5.99 -0.98
C VAL A 13 -22.16 -6.11 -0.70
N GLU A 14 -22.81 -7.17 -1.19
CA GLU A 14 -24.23 -7.43 -0.92
C GLU A 14 -24.48 -7.74 0.55
N GLU A 15 -23.59 -8.50 1.21
CA GLU A 15 -23.64 -8.73 2.65
C GLU A 15 -23.43 -7.44 3.45
N PHE A 16 -22.47 -6.61 3.04
CA PHE A 16 -22.25 -5.29 3.64
C PHE A 16 -23.49 -4.39 3.54
N ILE A 17 -24.17 -4.38 2.38
CA ILE A 17 -25.41 -3.62 2.18
C ILE A 17 -26.53 -4.21 3.04
N ALA A 18 -26.70 -5.54 3.05
CA ALA A 18 -27.74 -6.23 3.81
C ALA A 18 -27.60 -6.05 5.33
N SER A 19 -26.36 -5.91 5.83
CA SER A 19 -26.05 -5.63 7.23
C SER A 19 -26.22 -4.15 7.61
N GLY A 20 -26.73 -3.31 6.71
CA GLY A 20 -27.01 -1.89 6.98
C GLY A 20 -25.80 -0.98 6.84
N LYS A 21 -24.80 -1.38 6.05
CA LYS A 21 -23.58 -0.60 5.75
C LYS A 21 -22.83 -0.18 7.03
N PRO A 22 -22.46 -1.12 7.92
CA PRO A 22 -21.78 -0.79 9.17
C PRO A 22 -20.46 -0.07 8.86
N CYS A 23 -20.34 1.20 9.27
CA CYS A 23 -19.12 1.97 9.01
C CYS A 23 -18.10 1.73 10.14
N PRO A 24 -16.88 1.24 9.84
CA PRO A 24 -15.85 1.02 10.86
C PRO A 24 -15.50 2.30 11.63
N SER A 25 -15.74 3.48 11.05
CA SER A 25 -15.56 4.75 11.75
C SER A 25 -16.35 4.87 13.08
N LYS A 26 -17.44 4.09 13.23
CA LYS A 26 -18.30 4.05 14.42
C LYS A 26 -17.89 2.98 15.44
N GLN A 27 -16.95 2.11 15.08
CA GLN A 27 -16.42 1.05 15.92
C GLN A 27 -15.22 1.54 16.74
N THR A 28 -14.93 0.82 17.83
CA THR A 28 -13.70 0.99 18.59
C THR A 28 -12.47 0.63 17.75
N ILE A 29 -11.29 1.15 18.10
CA ILE A 29 -10.05 0.84 17.37
C ILE A 29 -9.74 -0.66 17.39
N THR A 30 -10.02 -1.35 18.51
CA THR A 30 -9.87 -2.80 18.64
C THR A 30 -10.73 -3.56 17.64
N GLU A 31 -12.00 -3.17 17.49
CA GLU A 31 -12.91 -3.80 16.52
C GLU A 31 -12.48 -3.54 15.07
N ARG A 32 -12.03 -2.33 14.74
CA ARG A 32 -11.49 -2.03 13.39
C ARG A 32 -10.29 -2.90 13.05
N ARG A 33 -9.37 -3.08 14.00
CA ARG A 33 -8.18 -3.93 13.84
C ARG A 33 -8.57 -5.41 13.69
N ALA A 34 -9.48 -5.88 14.53
CA ALA A 34 -9.99 -7.26 14.47
C ALA A 34 -10.73 -7.54 13.15
N GLY A 35 -11.54 -6.59 12.66
CA GLY A 35 -12.25 -6.71 11.38
C GLY A 35 -11.30 -6.85 10.19
N TYR A 36 -10.22 -6.06 10.15
CA TYR A 36 -9.22 -6.21 9.09
C TYR A 36 -8.44 -7.53 9.21
N LEU A 37 -8.13 -8.00 10.42
CA LEU A 37 -7.53 -9.31 10.60
C LEU A 37 -8.47 -10.44 10.13
N ALA A 38 -9.77 -10.33 10.39
CA ALA A 38 -10.76 -11.32 9.96
C ALA A 38 -10.87 -11.44 8.42
N SER A 39 -10.59 -10.37 7.66
CA SER A 39 -10.64 -10.42 6.20
C SER A 39 -9.52 -11.28 5.59
N THR A 40 -8.51 -11.69 6.36
CA THR A 40 -7.45 -12.61 5.89
C THR A 40 -7.98 -13.96 5.41
N ALA A 41 -9.16 -14.37 5.86
CA ALA A 41 -9.84 -15.56 5.33
C ALA A 41 -10.13 -15.48 3.82
N LEU A 42 -10.18 -14.27 3.25
CA LEU A 42 -10.46 -14.02 1.83
C LEU A 42 -9.19 -13.94 0.97
N ALA A 43 -8.01 -14.04 1.59
CA ALA A 43 -6.73 -13.87 0.89
C ALA A 43 -6.32 -15.11 0.06
N GLY A 44 -6.91 -16.28 0.32
CA GLY A 44 -6.62 -17.50 -0.42
C GLY A 44 -5.39 -18.23 0.12
N SER A 45 -4.55 -18.77 -0.76
CA SER A 45 -3.36 -19.56 -0.39
C SER A 45 -2.07 -18.89 -0.84
N SER A 46 -0.98 -19.25 -0.16
CA SER A 46 0.35 -18.72 -0.44
C SER A 46 1.38 -19.84 -0.65
N PRO A 47 2.45 -19.58 -1.42
CA PRO A 47 3.59 -20.47 -1.49
C PRO A 47 4.40 -20.47 -0.19
N GLU A 48 5.15 -21.54 0.04
CA GLU A 48 6.17 -21.63 1.09
C GLU A 48 7.37 -20.74 0.74
N MET A 49 7.98 -20.13 1.77
CA MET A 49 9.21 -19.36 1.64
C MET A 49 10.41 -20.23 2.02
N ALA A 50 11.56 -19.99 1.39
CA ALA A 50 12.82 -20.62 1.81
C ALA A 50 13.21 -20.18 3.22
N GLN A 51 13.07 -18.88 3.51
CA GLN A 51 13.23 -18.35 4.87
C GLN A 51 12.19 -17.28 5.13
N GLU A 52 11.69 -17.26 6.35
CA GLU A 52 10.75 -16.25 6.82
C GLU A 52 10.98 -16.00 8.31
N PHE A 53 11.18 -14.74 8.67
CA PHE A 53 11.45 -14.35 10.06
C PHE A 53 11.14 -12.88 10.29
N ILE A 54 11.00 -12.52 11.56
CA ILE A 54 10.91 -11.14 12.03
C ILE A 54 12.29 -10.70 12.50
N ASP A 55 12.67 -9.50 12.13
CA ASP A 55 13.90 -8.84 12.56
C ASP A 55 13.57 -7.42 13.04
N GLU A 56 14.54 -6.76 13.65
CA GLU A 56 14.41 -5.39 14.13
C GLU A 56 15.51 -4.50 13.51
N LEU A 57 15.08 -3.39 12.90
CA LEU A 57 15.94 -2.39 12.29
C LEU A 57 15.72 -1.05 13.01
N ASP A 58 16.65 -0.66 13.87
CA ASP A 58 16.59 0.62 14.61
C ASP A 58 15.30 0.77 15.46
N GLY A 59 14.93 -0.31 16.17
CA GLY A 59 13.71 -0.37 16.97
C GLY A 59 12.43 -0.60 16.17
N ILE A 60 12.51 -0.85 14.86
CA ILE A 60 11.36 -1.07 13.98
C ILE A 60 11.34 -2.52 13.52
N GLN A 61 10.25 -3.22 13.83
CA GLN A 61 10.07 -4.60 13.39
C GLN A 61 9.86 -4.64 11.88
N VAL A 62 10.55 -5.56 11.22
CA VAL A 62 10.34 -5.91 9.82
C VAL A 62 10.13 -7.42 9.70
N LYS A 63 9.30 -7.84 8.75
CA LYS A 63 9.14 -9.25 8.41
C LYS A 63 9.74 -9.51 7.03
N VAL A 64 10.67 -10.46 6.98
CA VAL A 64 11.44 -10.81 5.78
C VAL A 64 10.86 -12.08 5.19
N TYR A 65 10.51 -12.04 3.92
CA TYR A 65 10.06 -13.18 3.12
C TYR A 65 11.11 -13.44 2.02
N LYS A 66 11.93 -14.47 2.21
CA LYS A 66 12.95 -14.89 1.25
C LYS A 66 12.42 -16.08 0.46
N PRO A 67 12.12 -15.94 -0.84
CA PRO A 67 11.41 -16.98 -1.59
C PRO A 67 12.30 -18.17 -1.97
N PHE A 68 13.62 -17.98 -2.09
CA PHE A 68 14.56 -19.00 -2.56
C PHE A 68 15.88 -18.95 -1.81
N GLU A 69 16.58 -20.08 -1.66
CA GLU A 69 17.95 -20.14 -1.14
C GLU A 69 18.97 -19.67 -2.17
N ARG A 70 18.89 -18.39 -2.52
CA ARG A 70 19.80 -17.68 -3.41
C ARG A 70 20.25 -16.39 -2.74
N ALA A 71 21.48 -15.99 -3.03
CA ALA A 71 22.02 -14.69 -2.66
C ALA A 71 21.81 -13.69 -3.79
N ASN A 72 22.04 -12.40 -3.49
CA ASN A 72 21.93 -11.29 -4.42
C ASN A 72 20.55 -11.16 -5.09
N LEU A 73 19.49 -11.50 -4.38
CA LEU A 73 18.11 -11.30 -4.85
C LEU A 73 17.73 -9.81 -4.74
N PRO A 74 16.92 -9.26 -5.66
CA PRO A 74 16.35 -7.94 -5.47
C PRO A 74 15.55 -7.83 -4.16
N ILE A 75 15.36 -6.61 -3.67
CA ILE A 75 14.60 -6.32 -2.45
C ILE A 75 13.34 -5.53 -2.82
N THR A 76 12.18 -6.00 -2.39
CA THR A 76 10.93 -5.24 -2.38
C THR A 76 10.64 -4.82 -0.95
N VAL A 77 10.64 -3.52 -0.68
CA VAL A 77 10.17 -2.98 0.60
C VAL A 77 8.66 -2.76 0.50
N TYR A 78 7.91 -3.37 1.41
CA TYR A 78 6.45 -3.29 1.44
C TYR A 78 5.96 -2.42 2.58
N PHE A 79 5.06 -1.48 2.25
CA PHE A 79 4.39 -0.55 3.16
C PHE A 79 2.91 -0.94 3.22
N HIS A 80 2.46 -1.49 4.34
CA HIS A 80 1.11 -2.05 4.42
C HIS A 80 0.01 -0.98 4.51
N GLY A 81 -1.17 -1.29 4.00
CA GLY A 81 -2.37 -0.46 4.15
C GLY A 81 -3.02 -0.56 5.53
N GLY A 82 -4.20 0.06 5.66
CA GLY A 82 -5.00 0.03 6.90
C GLY A 82 -5.27 1.40 7.51
N CYS A 83 -5.32 2.45 6.69
CA CYS A 83 -5.71 3.81 7.09
C CYS A 83 -4.88 4.37 8.27
N PHE A 84 -3.61 3.97 8.42
CA PHE A 84 -2.73 4.28 9.56
C PHE A 84 -3.16 3.72 10.93
N VAL A 85 -4.30 3.04 11.01
CA VAL A 85 -4.95 2.61 12.26
C VAL A 85 -4.88 1.10 12.46
N SER A 86 -4.84 0.36 11.36
CA SER A 86 -4.87 -1.11 11.32
C SER A 86 -3.83 -1.63 10.32
N GLY A 87 -3.76 -2.95 10.17
CA GLY A 87 -2.83 -3.61 9.27
C GLY A 87 -1.55 -4.07 9.98
N GLY A 88 -0.74 -4.84 9.26
CA GLY A 88 0.47 -5.46 9.77
C GLY A 88 0.81 -6.72 8.99
N PHE A 89 1.74 -7.51 9.52
CA PHE A 89 2.25 -8.72 8.87
C PHE A 89 1.14 -9.71 8.51
N GLU A 90 0.25 -10.00 9.46
CA GLU A 90 -0.80 -11.01 9.34
C GLU A 90 -1.80 -10.64 8.25
N THR A 91 -2.20 -9.36 8.18
CA THR A 91 -3.19 -8.86 7.21
C THR A 91 -2.73 -8.91 5.75
N HIS A 92 -1.43 -9.02 5.50
CA HIS A 92 -0.83 -9.00 4.17
C HIS A 92 -0.06 -10.29 3.84
N ASP A 93 0.04 -11.23 4.78
CA ASP A 93 1.00 -12.34 4.73
C ASP A 93 0.94 -13.14 3.43
N ILE A 94 -0.27 -13.51 3.01
CA ILE A 94 -0.50 -14.32 1.81
C ILE A 94 -0.05 -13.58 0.55
N GLN A 95 -0.43 -12.32 0.39
CA GLN A 95 -0.06 -11.52 -0.77
C GLN A 95 1.44 -11.25 -0.82
N LEU A 96 2.09 -11.03 0.33
CA LEU A 96 3.53 -10.80 0.37
C LEU A 96 4.34 -12.05 0.02
N ARG A 97 3.91 -13.23 0.46
CA ARG A 97 4.49 -14.51 0.01
C ARG A 97 4.31 -14.71 -1.50
N GLN A 98 3.11 -14.43 -2.03
CA GLN A 98 2.84 -14.53 -3.46
C GLN A 98 3.74 -13.57 -4.25
N LEU A 99 3.85 -12.31 -3.83
CA LEU A 99 4.74 -11.32 -4.43
C LEU A 99 6.20 -11.78 -4.39
N ALA A 100 6.71 -12.19 -3.23
CA ALA A 100 8.08 -12.66 -3.07
C ALA A 100 8.40 -13.80 -4.05
N HIS A 101 7.54 -14.81 -4.09
CA HIS A 101 7.72 -15.98 -4.94
C HIS A 101 7.64 -15.64 -6.43
N LEU A 102 6.58 -14.93 -6.87
CA LEU A 102 6.33 -14.64 -8.28
C LEU A 102 7.35 -13.67 -8.90
N SER A 103 7.82 -12.70 -8.11
CA SER A 103 8.81 -11.73 -8.57
C SER A 103 10.25 -12.20 -8.36
N ALA A 104 10.47 -13.28 -7.60
CA ALA A 104 11.78 -13.77 -7.17
C ALA A 104 12.61 -12.69 -6.44
N THR A 105 11.96 -11.93 -5.58
CA THR A 105 12.54 -10.86 -4.75
C THR A 105 12.44 -11.25 -3.27
N ILE A 106 13.36 -10.75 -2.44
CA ILE A 106 13.11 -10.71 -0.99
C ILE A 106 12.08 -9.61 -0.73
N VAL A 107 10.96 -9.94 -0.08
CA VAL A 107 9.99 -8.94 0.37
C VAL A 107 10.26 -8.62 1.84
N ILE A 108 10.38 -7.34 2.18
CA ILE A 108 10.57 -6.86 3.55
C ILE A 108 9.40 -5.96 3.90
N CYS A 109 8.47 -6.44 4.73
CA CYS A 109 7.34 -5.67 5.22
C CYS A 109 7.73 -4.88 6.46
N ILE A 110 7.42 -3.58 6.50
CA ILE A 110 7.72 -2.72 7.66
C ILE A 110 6.49 -2.65 8.58
N LYS A 111 6.66 -2.97 9.86
CA LYS A 111 5.62 -2.77 10.90
C LYS A 111 5.82 -1.41 11.56
N TYR A 112 5.21 -0.39 10.96
CA TYR A 112 5.21 0.96 11.50
C TYR A 112 4.17 1.11 12.62
N ARG A 113 4.37 2.08 13.51
CA ARG A 113 3.44 2.35 14.62
C ARG A 113 2.14 2.99 14.13
N LEU A 114 1.03 2.57 14.73
CA LEU A 114 -0.33 2.90 14.30
C LEU A 114 -0.99 3.98 15.18
N ALA A 115 -1.91 4.72 14.58
CA ALA A 115 -2.83 5.60 15.26
C ALA A 115 -3.95 4.81 15.97
N PRO A 116 -4.57 5.39 17.02
CA PRO A 116 -4.31 6.71 17.60
C PRO A 116 -3.18 6.75 18.63
N GLU A 117 -2.58 5.61 18.99
CA GLU A 117 -1.49 5.55 19.98
C GLU A 117 -0.26 6.32 19.51
N HIS A 118 -0.03 6.34 18.19
CA HIS A 118 1.06 7.03 17.54
C HIS A 118 0.56 7.85 16.34
N ILE A 119 0.36 9.14 16.56
CA ILE A 119 -0.09 10.09 15.54
C ILE A 119 1.06 10.54 14.62
N TYR A 120 0.75 11.31 13.59
CA TYR A 120 1.69 11.93 12.67
C TYR A 120 2.77 12.75 13.43
N PRO A 121 4.06 12.66 13.03
CA PRO A 121 4.60 11.99 11.85
C PRO A 121 5.08 10.54 12.08
N THR A 122 4.64 9.86 13.14
CA THR A 122 5.30 8.61 13.62
C THR A 122 5.43 7.52 12.55
N ALA A 123 4.35 7.16 11.85
CA ALA A 123 4.42 6.15 10.78
C ALA A 123 5.38 6.55 9.63
N HIS A 124 5.41 7.84 9.25
CA HIS A 124 6.32 8.35 8.22
C HIS A 124 7.79 8.22 8.65
N ASP A 125 8.08 8.55 9.90
CA ASP A 125 9.42 8.44 10.47
C ASP A 125 9.85 6.99 10.64
N ASP A 126 8.92 6.10 10.97
CA ASP A 126 9.19 4.68 11.10
C ASP A 126 9.59 4.07 9.76
N VAL A 127 8.76 4.24 8.72
CA VAL A 127 9.07 3.65 7.41
C VAL A 127 10.32 4.24 6.78
N TYR A 128 10.56 5.55 6.96
CA TYR A 128 11.76 6.21 6.44
C TYR A 128 13.03 5.65 7.09
N ARG A 129 13.05 5.52 8.43
CA ARG A 129 14.21 4.95 9.15
C ARG A 129 14.44 3.49 8.78
N ALA A 130 13.38 2.69 8.71
CA ALA A 130 13.48 1.29 8.30
C ALA A 130 14.06 1.15 6.88
N VAL A 131 13.61 1.98 5.92
CA VAL A 131 14.13 2.01 4.55
C VAL A 131 15.63 2.32 4.49
N LEU A 132 16.11 3.30 5.27
CA LEU A 132 17.54 3.60 5.34
C LEU A 132 18.33 2.39 5.84
N ARG A 133 17.85 1.71 6.88
CA ARG A 133 18.49 0.50 7.40
C ARG A 133 18.43 -0.69 6.44
N ILE A 134 17.34 -0.83 5.69
CA ILE A 134 17.23 -1.86 4.64
C ILE A 134 18.28 -1.62 3.55
N LYS A 135 18.51 -0.37 3.13
CA LYS A 135 19.59 -0.04 2.17
C LYS A 135 20.97 -0.41 2.71
N GLU A 136 21.22 -0.12 3.98
CA GLU A 136 22.52 -0.38 4.61
C GLU A 136 22.78 -1.88 4.85
N GLN A 137 21.75 -2.62 5.27
CA GLN A 137 21.92 -3.94 5.88
C GLN A 137 21.19 -5.07 5.14
N GLY A 138 20.38 -4.79 4.12
CA GLY A 138 19.57 -5.79 3.42
C GLY A 138 20.36 -6.93 2.79
N ASN A 139 21.65 -6.73 2.52
CA ASN A 139 22.57 -7.79 2.06
C ASN A 139 22.67 -8.95 3.05
N ARG A 140 22.45 -8.71 4.36
CA ARG A 140 22.46 -9.76 5.40
C ARG A 140 21.34 -10.79 5.21
N TYR A 141 20.29 -10.45 4.47
CA TYR A 141 19.20 -11.35 4.11
C TYR A 141 19.45 -12.10 2.80
N GLY A 142 20.61 -11.89 2.16
CA GLY A 142 20.89 -12.34 0.80
C GLY A 142 20.28 -11.43 -0.28
N GLY A 143 19.89 -10.22 0.08
CA GLY A 143 19.39 -9.22 -0.85
C GLY A 143 20.49 -8.46 -1.58
N ASN A 144 20.13 -7.76 -2.65
CA ASN A 144 20.96 -6.79 -3.35
C ASN A 144 20.40 -5.40 -3.06
N THR A 145 21.09 -4.63 -2.23
CA THR A 145 20.63 -3.30 -1.81
C THR A 145 20.75 -2.23 -2.91
N GLU A 146 21.34 -2.53 -4.06
CA GLU A 146 21.29 -1.68 -5.26
C GLU A 146 20.05 -1.94 -6.13
N GLN A 147 19.25 -2.96 -5.81
CA GLN A 147 18.03 -3.32 -6.54
C GLN A 147 16.84 -3.32 -5.59
N ILE A 148 16.42 -2.12 -5.17
CA ILE A 148 15.31 -1.94 -4.24
C ILE A 148 14.09 -1.40 -4.99
N CYS A 149 12.93 -2.03 -4.80
CA CYS A 149 11.63 -1.54 -5.24
C CYS A 149 10.76 -1.19 -4.02
N PHE A 150 9.91 -0.18 -4.14
CA PHE A 150 8.88 0.11 -3.13
C PHE A 150 7.52 -0.35 -3.61
N VAL A 151 6.75 -0.97 -2.73
CA VAL A 151 5.35 -1.34 -2.98
C VAL A 151 4.53 -0.98 -1.75
N GLY A 152 3.42 -0.29 -1.94
CA GLY A 152 2.51 -0.03 -0.82
C GLY A 152 1.07 0.13 -1.26
N ASP A 153 0.15 -0.23 -0.38
CA ASP A 153 -1.28 -0.16 -0.65
C ASP A 153 -2.00 0.83 0.25
N SER A 154 -2.97 1.57 -0.28
CA SER A 154 -3.79 2.53 0.49
C SER A 154 -2.90 3.53 1.27
N ALA A 155 -3.05 3.62 2.59
CA ALA A 155 -2.16 4.39 3.46
C ALA A 155 -0.66 3.99 3.34
N GLY A 156 -0.36 2.72 3.09
CA GLY A 156 0.99 2.26 2.81
C GLY A 156 1.54 2.77 1.48
N GLY A 157 0.67 2.92 0.48
CA GLY A 157 1.02 3.59 -0.79
C GLY A 157 1.37 5.06 -0.58
N GLN A 158 0.66 5.75 0.31
CA GLN A 158 1.04 7.11 0.73
C GLN A 158 2.42 7.12 1.38
N LEU A 159 2.67 6.22 2.33
CA LEU A 159 3.94 6.10 3.05
C LEU A 159 5.12 5.81 2.10
N ALA A 160 4.93 4.96 1.10
CA ALA A 160 5.92 4.68 0.06
C ALA A 160 6.26 5.93 -0.75
N LEU A 161 5.25 6.68 -1.19
CA LEU A 161 5.43 7.92 -1.95
C LEU A 161 6.10 9.02 -1.09
N ALA A 162 5.64 9.22 0.14
CA ALA A 162 6.23 10.17 1.07
C ALA A 162 7.71 9.83 1.38
N THR A 163 8.03 8.54 1.52
CA THR A 163 9.41 8.07 1.70
C THR A 163 10.27 8.41 0.49
N SER A 164 9.78 8.20 -0.73
CA SER A 164 10.50 8.59 -1.95
C SER A 164 10.77 10.10 -2.00
N PHE A 165 9.80 10.93 -1.59
CA PHE A 165 10.01 12.37 -1.45
C PHE A 165 11.09 12.71 -0.41
N ARG A 166 11.08 12.05 0.76
CA ARG A 166 12.09 12.28 1.81
C ARG A 166 13.49 11.94 1.31
N LEU A 167 13.65 10.79 0.65
CA LEU A 167 14.92 10.37 0.03
C LEU A 167 15.39 11.37 -1.03
N LYS A 168 14.50 11.79 -1.95
CA LYS A 168 14.77 12.80 -2.98
C LYS A 168 15.26 14.11 -2.34
N ASN A 169 14.54 14.63 -1.34
CA ASN A 169 14.84 15.91 -0.71
C ASN A 169 16.19 15.89 0.02
N GLN A 170 16.58 14.74 0.57
CA GLN A 170 17.88 14.52 1.19
C GLN A 170 18.98 14.18 0.17
N LYS A 171 18.67 14.14 -1.13
CA LYS A 171 19.59 13.76 -2.22
C LYS A 171 20.23 12.39 -2.01
N LEU A 172 19.44 11.45 -1.47
CA LEU A 172 19.82 10.06 -1.29
C LEU A 172 19.45 9.23 -2.52
N TRP A 173 19.74 7.93 -2.46
CA TRP A 173 19.30 6.94 -3.46
C TRP A 173 17.77 6.89 -3.55
N LEU A 174 17.26 6.45 -4.69
CA LEU A 174 15.84 6.21 -4.94
C LEU A 174 15.61 4.74 -5.33
N PRO A 175 14.43 4.17 -5.08
CA PRO A 175 14.12 2.82 -5.53
C PRO A 175 14.09 2.76 -7.06
N ALA A 176 14.38 1.59 -7.64
CA ALA A 176 14.33 1.35 -9.07
C ALA A 176 12.92 1.61 -9.64
N ILE A 177 11.90 1.32 -8.85
CA ILE A 177 10.49 1.66 -9.13
C ILE A 177 9.71 1.78 -7.81
N GLN A 178 8.66 2.59 -7.82
CA GLN A 178 7.62 2.56 -6.78
C GLN A 178 6.27 2.10 -7.38
N ILE A 179 5.60 1.18 -6.70
CA ILE A 179 4.30 0.64 -7.09
C ILE A 179 3.29 0.99 -6.00
N LEU A 180 2.34 1.86 -6.33
CA LEU A 180 1.35 2.39 -5.40
C LEU A 180 -0.02 1.80 -5.74
N LEU A 181 -0.51 0.92 -4.87
CA LEU A 181 -1.79 0.25 -5.00
C LEU A 181 -2.85 1.15 -4.35
N TYR A 182 -3.71 1.78 -5.16
CA TYR A 182 -4.79 2.67 -4.73
C TYR A 182 -4.40 3.57 -3.53
N PRO A 183 -3.31 4.36 -3.63
CA PRO A 183 -2.77 5.10 -2.50
C PRO A 183 -3.76 6.16 -1.98
N MET A 184 -3.69 6.43 -0.68
CA MET A 184 -4.52 7.39 0.04
C MET A 184 -3.80 8.76 0.11
N LEU A 185 -4.29 9.78 -0.58
CA LEU A 185 -3.48 10.96 -0.96
C LEU A 185 -4.07 12.31 -0.55
N ASP A 186 -5.40 12.45 -0.45
CA ASP A 186 -6.06 13.68 -0.03
C ASP A 186 -6.83 13.50 1.30
N PRO A 187 -6.36 14.09 2.42
CA PRO A 187 -7.03 14.01 3.71
C PRO A 187 -8.37 14.73 3.77
N LEU A 188 -8.68 15.53 2.74
CA LEU A 188 -9.93 16.28 2.64
C LEU A 188 -10.98 15.58 1.75
N GLY A 189 -10.62 14.49 1.07
CA GLY A 189 -11.53 13.67 0.25
C GLY A 189 -12.31 14.47 -0.78
N LYS A 190 -11.63 15.37 -1.51
CA LYS A 190 -12.30 16.35 -2.38
C LYS A 190 -12.79 15.79 -3.72
N SER A 191 -12.30 14.63 -4.14
CA SER A 191 -12.59 14.11 -5.48
C SER A 191 -14.00 13.51 -5.59
N ASP A 192 -14.54 13.48 -6.82
CA ASP A 192 -15.90 13.00 -7.08
C ASP A 192 -16.07 11.51 -6.72
N SER A 193 -15.02 10.69 -6.86
CA SER A 193 -15.03 9.29 -6.47
C SER A 193 -15.37 9.07 -4.99
N TYR A 194 -15.04 9.99 -4.08
CA TYR A 194 -15.49 9.90 -2.68
C TYR A 194 -17.01 9.95 -2.56
N GLN A 195 -17.69 10.73 -3.41
CA GLN A 195 -19.15 10.80 -3.40
C GLN A 195 -19.77 9.61 -4.13
N GLN A 196 -19.20 9.21 -5.27
CA GLN A 196 -19.72 8.13 -6.12
C GLN A 196 -19.55 6.75 -5.47
N ASN A 197 -18.42 6.51 -4.83
CA ASN A 197 -18.01 5.19 -4.33
C ASN A 197 -17.89 5.13 -2.80
N GLY A 198 -18.20 6.22 -2.08
CA GLY A 198 -17.92 6.34 -0.65
C GLY A 198 -18.95 5.72 0.30
N THR A 199 -20.10 5.24 -0.19
CA THR A 199 -21.21 4.80 0.67
C THR A 199 -21.62 3.35 0.48
N ASP A 200 -21.55 2.84 -0.75
CA ASP A 200 -22.22 1.60 -1.15
C ASP A 200 -21.27 0.40 -1.24
N PHE A 201 -20.00 0.60 -0.85
CA PHE A 201 -18.96 -0.42 -0.84
C PHE A 201 -18.31 -0.49 0.55
N ILE A 202 -17.59 -1.60 0.80
CA ILE A 202 -17.06 -1.97 2.13
C ILE A 202 -16.18 -0.86 2.73
N ILE A 203 -15.29 -0.29 1.92
CA ILE A 203 -14.43 0.83 2.33
C ILE A 203 -15.13 2.13 1.97
N THR A 204 -15.62 2.81 3.00
CA THR A 204 -16.40 4.04 2.85
C THR A 204 -15.52 5.29 2.92
N ALA A 205 -15.98 6.39 2.31
CA ALA A 205 -15.35 7.71 2.43
C ALA A 205 -15.13 8.09 3.91
N GLN A 206 -16.14 7.87 4.75
CA GLN A 206 -16.06 8.16 6.17
C GLN A 206 -14.99 7.31 6.89
N MET A 207 -14.81 6.04 6.49
CA MET A 207 -13.76 5.19 7.06
C MET A 207 -12.37 5.76 6.75
N LEU A 208 -12.09 6.06 5.48
CA LEU A 208 -10.82 6.61 5.01
C LEU A 208 -10.50 7.95 5.71
N LEU A 209 -11.45 8.89 5.69
CA LEU A 209 -11.28 10.21 6.31
C LEU A 209 -11.11 10.11 7.83
N SER A 210 -11.80 9.16 8.50
CA SER A 210 -11.58 8.93 9.93
C SER A 210 -10.17 8.39 10.24
N GLY A 211 -9.56 7.64 9.32
CA GLY A 211 -8.17 7.19 9.45
C GLY A 211 -7.19 8.35 9.42
N PHE A 212 -7.35 9.26 8.45
CA PHE A 212 -6.60 10.51 8.42
C PHE A 212 -6.79 11.34 9.69
N GLN A 213 -8.03 11.50 10.16
CA GLN A 213 -8.32 12.26 11.40
C GLN A 213 -7.61 11.67 12.62
N LEU A 214 -7.70 10.35 12.80
CA LEU A 214 -7.04 9.66 13.92
C LEU A 214 -5.51 9.78 13.83
N TYR A 215 -4.96 9.70 12.62
CA TYR A 215 -3.51 9.79 12.43
C TYR A 215 -3.00 11.23 12.54
N ALA A 216 -3.71 12.22 12.02
CA ALA A 216 -3.34 13.62 12.17
C ALA A 216 -3.42 14.07 13.64
N GLY A 217 -4.42 13.57 14.39
CA GLY A 217 -4.64 13.93 15.80
C GLY A 217 -5.35 15.27 16.00
N ASP A 218 -5.37 16.14 14.98
CA ASP A 218 -6.12 17.40 14.96
C ASP A 218 -6.43 17.84 13.51
N ALA A 219 -7.36 18.78 13.37
CA ALA A 219 -7.83 19.25 12.07
C ALA A 219 -6.88 20.23 11.36
N GLU A 220 -6.03 20.93 12.12
CA GLU A 220 -5.07 21.89 11.57
C GLU A 220 -3.99 21.16 10.78
N ARG A 221 -3.49 20.03 11.30
CA ARG A 221 -2.53 19.17 10.59
C ARG A 221 -3.07 18.62 9.28
N LEU A 222 -4.35 18.24 9.21
CA LEU A 222 -4.96 17.74 7.96
C LEU A 222 -4.86 18.75 6.80
N THR A 223 -4.83 20.04 7.12
CA THR A 223 -4.77 21.12 6.12
C THR A 223 -3.36 21.66 5.90
N ASN A 224 -2.52 21.66 6.93
CA ASN A 224 -1.22 22.32 6.90
C ASN A 224 -0.03 21.37 6.69
N GLU A 225 -0.18 20.06 6.91
CA GLU A 225 0.92 19.11 6.77
C GLU A 225 1.02 18.55 5.33
N PRO A 226 2.05 18.93 4.56
CA PRO A 226 2.16 18.55 3.14
C PRO A 226 2.46 17.05 2.92
N GLU A 227 2.93 16.32 3.94
CA GLU A 227 3.09 14.86 3.85
C GLU A 227 1.76 14.11 4.04
N LEU A 228 0.75 14.75 4.65
CA LEU A 228 -0.60 14.20 4.73
C LEU A 228 -1.38 14.41 3.43
N ASN A 229 -1.19 15.54 2.74
CA ASN A 229 -1.79 15.82 1.43
C ASN A 229 -0.73 15.85 0.32
N LEU A 230 -0.42 14.68 -0.24
CA LEU A 230 0.66 14.57 -1.24
C LEU A 230 0.28 15.17 -2.60
N LEU A 231 -1.02 15.40 -2.88
CA LEU A 231 -1.48 16.06 -4.10
C LEU A 231 -1.26 17.57 -4.10
N ALA A 232 -1.14 18.17 -2.91
CA ALA A 232 -0.90 19.61 -2.76
C ALA A 232 0.56 20.02 -3.08
N ARG A 233 1.45 19.06 -3.35
CA ARG A 233 2.86 19.32 -3.64
C ARG A 233 3.05 19.81 -5.08
N HIS A 234 4.16 20.51 -5.33
CA HIS A 234 4.46 21.12 -6.63
C HIS A 234 5.77 20.65 -7.26
N ASP A 235 6.50 19.72 -6.62
CA ASP A 235 7.79 19.27 -7.12
C ASP A 235 7.91 17.74 -7.09
N PHE A 236 7.30 17.11 -8.10
CA PHE A 236 7.40 15.67 -8.35
C PHE A 236 8.63 15.30 -9.18
N GLN A 237 9.35 16.26 -9.77
CA GLN A 237 10.47 15.99 -10.67
C GLN A 237 11.55 15.17 -9.97
N GLY A 238 12.09 14.14 -10.63
CA GLY A 238 13.15 13.31 -10.07
C GLY A 238 12.67 12.27 -9.04
N LEU A 239 11.36 12.06 -8.90
CA LEU A 239 10.84 10.86 -8.25
C LEU A 239 11.11 9.60 -9.11
N PRO A 240 11.13 8.40 -8.49
CA PRO A 240 11.36 7.16 -9.23
C PRO A 240 10.21 6.87 -10.22
N PRO A 241 10.46 6.04 -11.26
CA PRO A 241 9.41 5.52 -12.11
C PRO A 241 8.28 4.92 -11.26
N THR A 242 7.03 5.21 -11.63
CA THR A 242 5.88 4.93 -10.78
C THR A 242 4.82 4.11 -11.50
N ARG A 243 4.42 2.99 -10.89
CA ARG A 243 3.18 2.26 -11.27
C ARG A 243 2.09 2.57 -10.29
N LEU A 244 0.95 3.02 -10.80
CA LEU A 244 -0.26 3.30 -10.04
C LEU A 244 -1.28 2.23 -10.39
N ILE A 245 -2.01 1.75 -9.39
CA ILE A 245 -3.14 0.85 -9.58
C ILE A 245 -4.39 1.49 -8.99
N THR A 246 -5.49 1.46 -9.73
CA THR A 246 -6.80 1.95 -9.29
C THR A 246 -7.86 0.86 -9.39
N ALA A 247 -8.87 0.96 -8.53
CA ALA A 247 -10.07 0.14 -8.57
C ALA A 247 -11.27 1.01 -9.00
N GLU A 248 -12.20 0.43 -9.78
CA GLU A 248 -13.38 1.13 -10.29
C GLU A 248 -14.28 1.68 -9.18
N PHE A 249 -14.55 0.85 -8.17
CA PHE A 249 -15.42 1.17 -7.04
C PHE A 249 -14.61 1.50 -5.80
N ASP A 250 -13.73 2.50 -5.95
CA ASP A 250 -12.84 3.00 -4.91
C ASP A 250 -13.08 4.50 -4.69
N PRO A 251 -13.30 4.97 -3.44
CA PRO A 251 -13.31 6.39 -3.12
C PRO A 251 -12.03 7.14 -3.53
N LEU A 252 -10.88 6.46 -3.52
CA LEU A 252 -9.57 7.04 -3.83
C LEU A 252 -9.27 7.08 -5.34
N ARG A 253 -10.14 6.53 -6.19
CA ARG A 253 -9.87 6.36 -7.63
C ARG A 253 -9.36 7.65 -8.29
N ASP A 254 -10.06 8.76 -8.09
CA ASP A 254 -9.80 9.99 -8.82
C ASP A 254 -8.55 10.74 -8.29
N GLU A 255 -8.22 10.61 -7.00
CA GLU A 255 -6.98 11.20 -6.48
C GLU A 255 -5.73 10.49 -6.99
N VAL A 256 -5.80 9.17 -7.22
CA VAL A 256 -4.72 8.42 -7.87
C VAL A 256 -4.58 8.81 -9.34
N ALA A 257 -5.69 9.04 -10.05
CA ALA A 257 -5.68 9.57 -11.40
C ALA A 257 -5.06 10.98 -11.44
N GLN A 258 -5.36 11.83 -10.45
CA GLN A 258 -4.73 13.15 -10.31
C GLN A 258 -3.22 13.04 -10.08
N LEU A 259 -2.77 12.15 -9.18
CA LEU A 259 -1.34 11.89 -8.97
C LEU A 259 -0.66 11.45 -10.26
N HIS A 260 -1.29 10.59 -11.07
CA HIS A 260 -0.76 10.17 -12.36
C HIS A 260 -0.48 11.36 -13.29
N GLN A 261 -1.44 12.29 -13.40
CA GLN A 261 -1.28 13.50 -14.20
C GLN A 261 -0.17 14.42 -13.64
N LEU A 262 -0.09 14.55 -12.31
CA LEU A 262 0.96 15.33 -11.65
C LEU A 262 2.35 14.75 -11.94
N LEU A 263 2.54 13.43 -11.83
CA LEU A 263 3.81 12.78 -12.15
C LEU A 263 4.23 13.04 -13.60
N LEU A 264 3.32 12.82 -14.57
CA LEU A 264 3.60 13.03 -15.99
C LEU A 264 3.94 14.49 -16.32
N SER A 265 3.17 15.45 -15.78
CA SER A 265 3.41 16.88 -15.99
C SER A 265 4.74 17.38 -15.43
N HIS A 266 5.35 16.66 -14.48
CA HIS A 266 6.67 16.95 -13.92
C HIS A 266 7.78 16.06 -14.53
N GLY A 267 7.48 15.34 -15.61
CA GLY A 267 8.45 14.52 -16.34
C GLY A 267 8.84 13.21 -15.65
N VAL A 268 8.05 12.72 -14.70
CA VAL A 268 8.25 11.41 -14.08
C VAL A 268 7.60 10.33 -14.94
N GLU A 269 8.32 9.25 -15.23
CA GLU A 269 7.73 8.08 -15.89
C GLU A 269 6.65 7.48 -14.99
N ALA A 270 5.40 7.52 -15.44
CA ALA A 270 4.28 7.01 -14.66
C ALA A 270 3.27 6.27 -15.54
N TYR A 271 2.80 5.12 -15.06
CA TYR A 271 1.74 4.35 -15.69
C TYR A 271 0.68 4.00 -14.67
N CYS A 272 -0.59 4.14 -15.06
CA CYS A 272 -1.74 3.83 -14.23
C CYS A 272 -2.53 2.67 -14.83
N GLU A 273 -2.71 1.59 -14.07
CA GLU A 273 -3.58 0.46 -14.42
C GLU A 273 -4.91 0.58 -13.67
N HIS A 274 -6.01 0.42 -14.41
CA HIS A 274 -7.36 0.47 -13.85
C HIS A 274 -7.99 -0.92 -13.86
N TYR A 275 -8.47 -1.36 -12.70
CA TYR A 275 -9.21 -2.61 -12.56
C TYR A 275 -10.71 -2.34 -12.43
N SER A 276 -11.47 -2.82 -13.41
CA SER A 276 -12.93 -2.79 -13.40
C SER A 276 -13.53 -3.91 -12.55
N GLY A 277 -14.72 -3.68 -11.99
CA GLY A 277 -15.48 -4.66 -11.22
C GLY A 277 -14.91 -4.97 -9.84
N VAL A 278 -13.96 -4.17 -9.34
CA VAL A 278 -13.33 -4.38 -8.03
C VAL A 278 -13.46 -3.15 -7.12
N ILE A 279 -13.26 -3.38 -5.82
CA ILE A 279 -13.36 -2.38 -4.76
C ILE A 279 -11.98 -2.00 -4.19
N HIS A 280 -11.92 -0.96 -3.36
CA HIS A 280 -10.72 -0.68 -2.56
C HIS A 280 -10.30 -1.89 -1.72
N GLY A 281 -9.00 -2.18 -1.65
CA GLY A 281 -8.46 -3.34 -0.93
C GLY A 281 -8.57 -4.67 -1.69
N PHE A 282 -8.98 -4.67 -2.96
CA PHE A 282 -9.13 -5.91 -3.72
C PHE A 282 -7.83 -6.72 -3.84
N PHE A 283 -6.65 -6.09 -3.75
CA PHE A 283 -5.37 -6.79 -3.81
C PHE A 283 -5.27 -7.90 -2.75
N GLN A 284 -5.87 -7.68 -1.57
CA GLN A 284 -5.91 -8.64 -0.48
C GLN A 284 -6.97 -9.75 -0.66
N LEU A 285 -7.80 -9.71 -1.71
CA LEU A 285 -8.93 -10.62 -1.92
C LEU A 285 -8.63 -11.75 -2.93
N SER A 286 -7.37 -12.18 -3.02
CA SER A 286 -6.93 -13.20 -3.99
C SER A 286 -7.52 -14.59 -3.80
N GLY A 287 -8.22 -14.87 -2.71
CA GLY A 287 -9.01 -16.10 -2.54
C GLY A 287 -10.30 -16.07 -3.35
N VAL A 288 -10.92 -14.90 -3.49
CA VAL A 288 -12.27 -14.73 -4.07
C VAL A 288 -12.31 -13.88 -5.35
N SER A 289 -11.20 -13.24 -5.73
CA SER A 289 -11.10 -12.40 -6.94
C SER A 289 -9.96 -12.83 -7.88
N GLN A 290 -10.32 -13.12 -9.13
CA GLN A 290 -9.40 -13.28 -10.27
C GLN A 290 -8.67 -11.97 -10.58
N SER A 291 -9.35 -10.84 -10.47
CA SER A 291 -8.74 -9.53 -10.69
C SER A 291 -7.62 -9.27 -9.69
N ALA A 292 -7.82 -9.62 -8.42
CA ALA A 292 -6.78 -9.59 -7.39
C ALA A 292 -5.58 -10.49 -7.76
N ARG A 293 -5.83 -11.75 -8.12
CA ARG A 293 -4.78 -12.70 -8.56
C ARG A 293 -3.98 -12.15 -9.74
N ARG A 294 -4.65 -11.57 -10.74
CA ARG A 294 -4.01 -10.94 -11.90
C ARG A 294 -3.19 -9.72 -11.51
N CYS A 295 -3.71 -8.88 -10.61
CA CYS A 295 -3.00 -7.73 -10.08
C CYS A 295 -1.69 -8.13 -9.40
N ILE A 296 -1.72 -9.15 -8.54
CA ILE A 296 -0.52 -9.68 -7.88
C ILE A 296 0.50 -10.18 -8.91
N GLN A 297 0.06 -10.91 -9.94
CA GLN A 297 0.93 -11.36 -11.03
C GLN A 297 1.55 -10.20 -11.82
N ASN A 298 0.75 -9.18 -12.14
CA ASN A 298 1.21 -7.99 -12.86
C ASN A 298 2.23 -7.20 -12.04
N VAL A 299 1.93 -6.93 -10.76
CA VAL A 299 2.85 -6.27 -9.82
C VAL A 299 4.15 -7.06 -9.71
N ALA A 300 4.07 -8.38 -9.52
CA ALA A 300 5.26 -9.23 -9.44
C ALA A 300 6.10 -9.20 -10.74
N SER A 301 5.45 -9.18 -11.90
CA SER A 301 6.10 -9.05 -13.20
C SER A 301 6.83 -7.72 -13.35
N VAL A 302 6.20 -6.62 -12.94
CA VAL A 302 6.83 -5.29 -12.93
C VAL A 302 8.06 -5.27 -12.03
N ILE A 303 7.96 -5.76 -10.79
CA ILE A 303 9.09 -5.85 -9.85
C ILE A 303 10.24 -6.62 -10.51
N LYS A 304 9.94 -7.81 -11.04
CA LYS A 304 10.92 -8.68 -11.68
C LYS A 304 11.60 -8.02 -12.87
N ASN A 305 10.89 -7.23 -13.68
CA ASN A 305 11.47 -6.58 -14.86
C ASN A 305 12.25 -5.31 -14.51
N SER A 306 11.83 -4.58 -13.48
CA SER A 306 12.53 -3.38 -12.98
C SER A 306 13.88 -3.68 -12.30
N THR A 307 14.10 -4.93 -11.91
CA THR A 307 15.28 -5.38 -11.16
C THR A 307 16.21 -6.28 -11.97
N ARG A 308 15.93 -6.52 -13.26
CA ARG A 308 16.88 -7.19 -14.14
C ARG A 308 18.06 -6.27 -14.42
N ILE A 309 19.26 -6.79 -14.22
CA ILE A 309 20.48 -6.17 -14.75
C ILE A 309 20.34 -6.23 -16.28
N SER A 310 20.58 -5.11 -16.96
CA SER A 310 20.79 -5.15 -18.41
C SER A 310 22.06 -5.97 -18.65
N ASP A 311 21.88 -7.17 -19.21
CA ASP A 311 23.01 -8.04 -19.63
C ASP A 311 23.93 -7.32 -20.62
#